data_AF-A0A3P7K8M8-F1
#
_entry.id   AF-A0A3P7K8M8-F1
#
_cell.length_a   1.000
_cell.length_b   1.000
_cell.length_c   1.000
_cell.angle_alpha   90.00
_cell.angle_beta   90.00
_cell.angle_gamma   90.00
#
_symmetry.space_group_name_H-M   'P 1'
#
loop_
_entity.id
_entity.type
_entity.pdbx_description
1 polymer ?
#
loop_
_entity_poly.entity_id
_entity_poly.type
_entity_poly.pdbx_seq_one_letter_code
_entity_poly.pdbx_strand_id
1 'polypeptide(L)'
;MALGLKCGGTLKERAERLFASKGVGAGELGRDALAKKADDAKEHARISALAKLEGHIRCIGSVLGEERDATRENVERKQARAAGENEDDEEEPQATVESDEEEDDGVPYNPKNLPLGWDGKPIPYWLYKLHGLNISYSCEICGNQIYKGPKAFQKHFNEWRHSHGMRCLGIPNTAHFANITHIKDALDLWNKIKGEKERQRWNPDLDEEFEDSAGNVVTRKMYEDLKRQGLL
;
A
#
# COMPACT_ATOMS: atom_id res chain seq x y z
N MET A 1 -48.69 -18.54 -18.68
CA MET A 1 -47.73 -17.67 -19.37
C MET A 1 -48.47 -16.40 -19.79
N ALA A 2 -47.96 -15.23 -19.43
CA ALA A 2 -48.65 -13.95 -19.64
C ALA A 2 -49.00 -13.74 -21.12
N LEU A 3 -50.27 -13.45 -21.41
CA LEU A 3 -50.84 -13.28 -22.76
C LEU A 3 -50.34 -11.99 -23.47
N GLY A 4 -49.06 -11.66 -23.36
CA GLY A 4 -48.48 -10.43 -23.91
C GLY A 4 -49.01 -9.16 -23.25
N LEU A 5 -49.54 -9.22 -22.03
CA LEU A 5 -50.11 -8.08 -21.31
C LEU A 5 -49.04 -7.11 -20.79
N LYS A 6 -49.38 -5.82 -20.70
CA LYS A 6 -48.48 -4.77 -20.19
C LYS A 6 -48.24 -4.88 -18.67
N CYS A 7 -47.00 -5.16 -18.28
CA CYS A 7 -46.59 -5.42 -16.88
C CYS A 7 -46.20 -4.20 -16.02
N GLY A 8 -46.21 -2.98 -16.57
CA GLY A 8 -45.87 -1.74 -15.84
C GLY A 8 -47.07 -1.07 -15.15
N GLY A 9 -46.82 -0.15 -14.20
CA GLY A 9 -47.87 0.62 -13.49
C GLY A 9 -48.17 0.12 -12.08
N THR A 10 -49.24 0.66 -11.47
CA THR A 10 -49.64 0.32 -10.09
C THR A 10 -50.19 -1.10 -9.96
N LEU A 11 -50.24 -1.66 -8.75
CA LEU A 11 -50.81 -3.00 -8.50
C LEU A 11 -52.28 -3.10 -8.94
N LYS A 12 -53.05 -2.03 -8.74
CA LYS A 12 -54.47 -1.95 -9.13
C LYS A 12 -54.65 -2.04 -10.65
N GLU A 13 -53.89 -1.26 -11.41
CA GLU A 13 -53.92 -1.29 -12.88
C GLU A 13 -53.51 -2.65 -13.46
N ARG A 14 -52.53 -3.32 -12.83
CA ARG A 14 -52.11 -4.66 -13.25
C ARG A 14 -53.20 -5.70 -13.00
N ALA A 15 -53.90 -5.60 -11.87
CA ALA A 15 -55.05 -6.45 -11.57
C ALA A 15 -56.20 -6.19 -12.57
N GLU A 16 -56.52 -4.93 -12.85
CA GLU A 16 -57.57 -4.55 -13.83
C GLU A 16 -57.31 -5.13 -15.22
N ARG A 17 -56.07 -5.05 -15.73
CA ARG A 17 -55.69 -5.65 -17.03
C ARG A 17 -55.78 -7.18 -17.03
N LEU A 18 -55.45 -7.82 -15.90
CA LEU A 18 -55.56 -9.26 -15.74
C LEU A 18 -57.03 -9.71 -15.70
N PHE A 19 -57.89 -8.97 -14.97
CA PHE A 19 -59.33 -9.22 -14.93
C PHE A 19 -60.00 -9.00 -16.29
N ALA A 20 -59.56 -8.00 -17.07
CA ALA A 20 -60.03 -7.77 -18.43
C ALA A 20 -59.71 -8.91 -19.41
N SER A 21 -58.76 -9.79 -19.08
CA SER A 21 -58.43 -10.99 -19.87
C SER A 21 -59.26 -12.23 -19.53
N LYS A 22 -60.15 -12.14 -18.54
CA LYS A 22 -60.96 -13.27 -18.07
C LYS A 22 -62.19 -13.45 -18.99
N GLY A 23 -62.21 -14.56 -19.73
CA GLY A 23 -63.34 -14.93 -20.61
C GLY A 23 -63.30 -14.33 -22.01
N VAL A 24 -62.22 -13.62 -22.35
CA VAL A 24 -62.00 -12.97 -23.65
C VAL A 24 -60.90 -13.70 -24.42
N GLY A 25 -61.12 -13.99 -25.71
CA GLY A 25 -60.13 -14.64 -26.55
C GLY A 25 -58.93 -13.73 -26.83
N ALA A 26 -57.74 -14.30 -27.09
CA ALA A 26 -56.49 -13.53 -27.27
C ALA A 26 -56.55 -12.47 -28.39
N GLY A 27 -57.49 -12.56 -29.33
CA GLY A 27 -57.70 -11.59 -30.42
C GLY A 27 -58.67 -10.44 -30.10
N GLU A 28 -59.43 -10.52 -29.02
CA GLU A 28 -60.44 -9.52 -28.62
C GLU A 28 -59.91 -8.53 -27.56
N LEU A 29 -58.69 -8.75 -27.06
CA LEU A 29 -58.03 -7.84 -26.13
C LEU A 29 -57.59 -6.57 -26.87
N GLY A 30 -58.06 -5.42 -26.40
CA GLY A 30 -57.68 -4.11 -26.95
C GLY A 30 -56.16 -3.91 -26.92
N ARG A 31 -55.62 -3.27 -27.98
CA ARG A 31 -54.17 -3.04 -28.17
C ARG A 31 -53.51 -2.28 -27.00
N ASP A 32 -54.29 -1.58 -26.19
CA ASP A 32 -53.83 -0.85 -24.99
C ASP A 32 -53.52 -1.75 -23.79
N ALA A 33 -54.14 -2.94 -23.71
CA ALA A 33 -53.89 -3.92 -22.65
C ALA A 33 -52.64 -4.77 -22.94
N LEU A 34 -52.27 -4.88 -24.21
CA LEU A 34 -51.09 -5.60 -24.68
C LEU A 34 -49.83 -4.75 -24.53
N ALA A 35 -48.71 -5.39 -24.24
CA ALA A 35 -47.40 -4.77 -24.28
C ALA A 35 -47.13 -4.30 -25.72
N LYS A 36 -46.68 -3.05 -25.88
CA LYS A 36 -46.20 -2.58 -27.17
C LYS A 36 -45.08 -3.52 -27.61
N LYS A 37 -45.20 -4.09 -28.81
CA LYS A 37 -44.05 -4.76 -29.45
C LYS A 37 -42.92 -3.72 -29.51
N ALA A 38 -41.76 -4.07 -28.99
CA ALA A 38 -40.58 -3.27 -29.23
C ALA A 38 -40.42 -3.14 -30.75
N ASP A 39 -40.02 -1.97 -31.21
CA ASP A 39 -39.77 -1.76 -32.64
C ASP A 39 -38.72 -2.78 -33.08
N ASP A 40 -39.14 -3.79 -33.86
CA ASP A 40 -38.30 -4.91 -34.26
C ASP A 40 -37.03 -4.39 -34.97
N ALA A 41 -37.13 -3.25 -35.66
CA ALA A 41 -35.98 -2.58 -36.27
C ALA A 41 -34.98 -2.05 -35.22
N LYS A 42 -35.47 -1.52 -34.10
CA LYS A 42 -34.64 -1.05 -32.98
C LYS A 42 -33.98 -2.21 -32.25
N GLU A 43 -34.68 -3.31 -32.07
CA GLU A 43 -34.11 -4.52 -31.45
C GLU A 43 -33.07 -5.17 -32.37
N HIS A 44 -33.33 -5.26 -33.68
CA HIS A 44 -32.34 -5.72 -34.65
C HIS A 44 -31.10 -4.83 -34.71
N ALA A 45 -31.26 -3.50 -34.63
CA ALA A 45 -30.14 -2.58 -34.56
C ALA A 45 -29.31 -2.80 -33.28
N ARG A 46 -29.97 -3.05 -32.14
CA ARG A 46 -29.31 -3.35 -30.87
C ARG A 46 -28.52 -4.66 -30.93
N ILE A 47 -29.12 -5.72 -31.46
CA ILE A 47 -28.48 -7.02 -31.63
C ILE A 47 -27.29 -6.91 -32.58
N SER A 48 -27.42 -6.17 -33.68
CA SER A 48 -26.33 -5.94 -34.63
C SER A 48 -25.16 -5.18 -34.00
N ALA A 49 -25.44 -4.17 -33.18
CA ALA A 49 -24.40 -3.44 -32.44
C ALA A 49 -23.68 -4.34 -31.42
N LEU A 50 -24.42 -5.19 -30.72
CA LEU A 50 -23.87 -6.13 -29.75
C LEU A 50 -22.98 -7.18 -30.42
N ALA A 51 -23.42 -7.75 -31.55
CA ALA A 51 -22.61 -8.69 -32.34
C ALA A 51 -21.29 -8.08 -32.84
N LYS A 52 -21.30 -6.80 -33.23
CA LYS A 52 -20.07 -6.07 -33.61
C LYS A 52 -19.12 -5.91 -32.43
N LEU A 53 -19.62 -5.55 -31.26
CA LEU A 53 -18.82 -5.42 -30.04
C LEU A 53 -18.22 -6.77 -29.63
N GLU A 54 -19.00 -7.85 -29.65
CA GLU A 54 -18.50 -9.19 -29.37
C GLU A 54 -17.38 -9.61 -30.33
N GLY A 55 -17.54 -9.35 -31.63
CA GLY A 55 -16.51 -9.60 -32.63
C GLY A 55 -15.22 -8.80 -32.38
N HIS A 56 -15.37 -7.54 -31.96
CA HIS A 56 -14.25 -6.67 -31.63
C HIS A 56 -13.50 -7.15 -30.39
N ILE A 57 -14.22 -7.48 -29.31
CA ILE A 57 -13.62 -8.03 -28.08
C ILE A 57 -12.92 -9.36 -28.38
N ARG A 58 -13.50 -10.22 -29.21
CA ARG A 58 -12.87 -11.48 -29.62
C ARG A 58 -11.55 -11.24 -30.37
N CYS A 59 -11.50 -10.27 -31.29
CA CYS A 59 -10.28 -9.93 -31.99
C CYS A 59 -9.22 -9.36 -31.04
N ILE A 60 -9.57 -8.39 -30.20
CA ILE A 60 -8.65 -7.83 -29.22
C ILE A 60 -8.13 -8.90 -28.27
N GLY A 61 -9.00 -9.79 -27.77
CA GLY A 61 -8.61 -10.88 -26.90
C GLY A 61 -7.71 -11.92 -27.57
N SER A 62 -7.73 -12.02 -28.91
CA SER A 62 -6.77 -12.83 -29.66
C SER A 62 -5.42 -12.14 -29.82
N VAL A 63 -5.42 -10.82 -30.02
CA VAL A 63 -4.17 -10.03 -30.17
C VAL A 63 -3.45 -9.90 -28.82
N LEU A 64 -4.19 -9.68 -27.73
CA LEU A 64 -3.67 -9.56 -26.37
C LEU A 64 -3.61 -10.91 -25.64
N GLY A 65 -3.47 -12.02 -26.37
CA GLY A 65 -3.46 -13.37 -25.79
C GLY A 65 -2.32 -13.56 -24.78
N GLU A 66 -1.11 -13.11 -25.15
CA GLU A 66 0.08 -13.21 -24.32
C GLU A 66 -0.07 -12.40 -23.01
N GLU A 67 -0.53 -11.15 -23.11
CA GLU A 67 -0.79 -10.29 -21.94
C GLU A 67 -1.89 -10.85 -21.03
N ARG A 68 -2.93 -11.45 -21.61
CA ARG A 68 -4.00 -12.10 -20.84
C ARG A 68 -3.46 -13.29 -20.05
N ASP A 69 -2.60 -14.09 -20.65
CA ASP A 69 -2.03 -15.26 -19.99
C ASP A 69 -1.01 -14.84 -18.92
N ALA A 70 -0.21 -13.79 -19.17
CA ALA A 70 0.68 -13.18 -18.18
C ALA A 70 -0.06 -12.60 -16.97
N THR A 71 -1.16 -11.87 -17.20
CA THR A 71 -1.99 -11.33 -16.12
C THR A 71 -2.69 -12.43 -15.32
N ARG A 72 -3.11 -13.51 -15.98
CA ARG A 72 -3.66 -14.69 -15.30
C ARG A 72 -2.61 -15.32 -14.38
N GLU A 73 -1.40 -15.55 -14.85
CA GLU A 73 -0.31 -16.11 -14.03
C GLU A 73 -0.01 -15.20 -12.84
N ASN A 74 -0.01 -13.87 -13.04
CA ASN A 74 0.17 -12.92 -11.94
C ASN A 74 -0.92 -13.02 -10.87
N VAL A 75 -2.18 -13.19 -11.28
CA VAL A 75 -3.29 -13.40 -10.34
C VAL A 75 -3.15 -14.72 -9.59
N GLU A 76 -2.79 -15.81 -10.27
CA GLU A 76 -2.56 -17.12 -9.64
C GLU A 76 -1.39 -17.04 -8.63
N ARG A 77 -0.31 -16.34 -8.99
CA ARG A 77 0.84 -16.07 -8.10
C ARG A 77 0.44 -15.27 -6.87
N LYS A 78 -0.37 -14.21 -7.03
CA LYS A 78 -0.89 -13.42 -5.89
C LYS A 78 -1.83 -14.22 -5.00
N GLN A 79 -2.63 -15.12 -5.56
CA GLN A 79 -3.55 -15.98 -4.79
C GLN A 79 -2.83 -17.06 -3.98
N ALA A 80 -1.68 -17.54 -4.46
CA ALA A 80 -0.89 -18.57 -3.78
C ALA A 80 -0.09 -18.05 -2.56
N ARG A 81 0.00 -16.73 -2.36
CA ARG A 81 0.76 -16.12 -1.25
C ARG A 81 -0.04 -16.06 0.05
N ALA A 82 0.64 -16.18 1.18
CA ALA A 82 0.04 -16.08 2.51
C ALA A 82 -0.25 -14.60 2.88
N ALA A 83 -1.22 -14.38 3.77
CA ALA A 83 -1.61 -13.03 4.22
C ALA A 83 -0.45 -12.33 4.95
N GLY A 84 0.30 -11.50 4.21
CA GLY A 84 1.46 -10.75 4.70
C GLY A 84 2.50 -10.45 3.61
N GLU A 85 2.55 -11.23 2.53
CA GLU A 85 3.52 -11.06 1.42
C GLU A 85 2.95 -10.26 0.23
N ASN A 86 1.75 -9.68 0.38
CA ASN A 86 1.12 -8.83 -0.65
C ASN A 86 1.49 -7.35 -0.53
N GLU A 87 2.08 -6.91 0.59
CA GLU A 87 2.41 -5.49 0.80
C GLU A 87 3.62 -5.03 -0.06
N ASP A 88 4.56 -5.94 -0.39
CA ASP A 88 5.73 -5.58 -1.20
C ASP A 88 5.42 -5.40 -2.71
N ASP A 89 4.40 -6.07 -3.26
CA ASP A 89 4.04 -6.02 -4.70
C ASP A 89 2.94 -4.98 -5.04
N GLU A 90 2.32 -4.33 -4.03
CA GLU A 90 1.51 -3.12 -4.27
C GLU A 90 2.37 -1.85 -4.32
N GLU A 91 3.63 -1.88 -3.82
CA GLU A 91 4.59 -0.77 -3.95
C GLU A 91 5.43 -0.81 -5.25
N GLU A 92 5.45 -1.90 -6.03
CA GLU A 92 6.21 -1.97 -7.29
C GLU A 92 5.42 -2.52 -8.50
N PRO A 93 5.19 -1.65 -9.50
CA PRO A 93 5.37 -2.00 -10.89
C PRO A 93 6.53 -1.16 -11.43
N GLN A 94 7.76 -1.41 -10.97
CA GLN A 94 8.95 -0.93 -11.68
C GLN A 94 9.27 -1.92 -12.79
N ALA A 95 8.95 -1.51 -14.02
CA ALA A 95 9.43 -2.17 -15.22
C ALA A 95 10.97 -2.21 -15.19
N THR A 96 11.55 -3.38 -14.92
CA THR A 96 12.90 -3.71 -15.37
C THR A 96 12.85 -3.86 -16.89
N VAL A 97 12.88 -2.73 -17.59
CA VAL A 97 13.33 -2.71 -18.99
C VAL A 97 14.84 -2.80 -18.97
N GLU A 98 15.34 -3.93 -19.46
CA GLU A 98 16.74 -4.16 -19.74
C GLU A 98 17.28 -3.02 -20.61
N SER A 99 18.47 -2.57 -20.24
CA SER A 99 19.29 -1.63 -20.97
C SER A 99 19.54 -2.15 -22.39
N ASP A 100 18.86 -1.57 -23.38
CA ASP A 100 19.32 -1.56 -24.76
C ASP A 100 19.29 -0.12 -25.29
N GLU A 101 20.23 0.14 -26.17
CA GLU A 101 20.89 1.42 -26.40
C GLU A 101 20.02 2.51 -27.08
N GLU A 102 20.21 3.76 -26.64
CA GLU A 102 19.91 5.04 -27.32
C GLU A 102 18.48 5.31 -27.86
N GLU A 103 17.63 5.94 -27.03
CA GLU A 103 16.59 6.85 -27.53
C GLU A 103 16.44 8.05 -26.57
N ASP A 104 17.25 9.08 -26.80
CA ASP A 104 17.09 10.43 -26.25
C ASP A 104 15.85 11.07 -26.88
N ASP A 105 14.66 10.73 -26.39
CA ASP A 105 13.44 11.44 -26.74
C ASP A 105 12.63 11.81 -25.49
N GLY A 106 12.87 13.04 -25.03
CA GLY A 106 11.84 13.81 -24.33
C GLY A 106 11.96 13.94 -22.82
N VAL A 107 13.13 14.31 -22.27
CA VAL A 107 13.11 15.05 -20.99
C VAL A 107 12.44 16.40 -21.27
N PRO A 108 11.21 16.67 -20.81
CA PRO A 108 10.54 17.91 -21.15
C PRO A 108 11.33 19.06 -20.56
N TYR A 109 11.65 20.06 -21.40
CA TYR A 109 12.36 21.27 -20.99
C TYR A 109 11.68 21.85 -19.74
N ASN A 110 12.42 21.86 -18.62
CA ASN A 110 11.98 22.34 -17.30
C ASN A 110 12.62 23.72 -17.02
N PRO A 111 12.17 24.80 -17.68
CA PRO A 111 12.80 26.12 -17.59
C PRO A 111 12.72 26.75 -16.18
N LYS A 112 12.01 26.13 -15.24
CA LYS A 112 11.85 26.60 -13.85
C LYS A 112 12.40 25.63 -12.79
N ASN A 113 13.10 24.56 -13.18
CA ASN A 113 13.66 23.55 -12.26
C ASN A 113 12.65 23.07 -11.20
N LEU A 114 11.38 22.93 -11.60
CA LEU A 114 10.33 22.45 -10.72
C LEU A 114 10.52 20.95 -10.51
N PRO A 115 10.46 20.42 -9.27
CA PRO A 115 10.70 19.01 -9.05
C PRO A 115 9.66 18.15 -9.79
N LEU A 116 10.18 17.15 -10.48
CA LEU A 116 9.42 16.24 -11.32
C LEU A 116 8.62 15.29 -10.42
N GLY A 117 7.38 15.02 -10.83
CA GLY A 117 6.59 13.98 -10.19
C GLY A 117 7.07 12.59 -10.57
N TRP A 118 6.41 11.58 -10.01
CA TRP A 118 6.60 10.17 -10.36
C TRP A 118 6.23 9.84 -11.83
N ASP A 119 5.49 10.74 -12.51
CA ASP A 119 5.08 10.65 -13.92
C ASP A 119 6.03 11.39 -14.88
N GLY A 120 7.20 11.84 -14.41
CA GLY A 120 8.16 12.62 -15.22
C GLY A 120 7.68 14.01 -15.66
N LYS A 121 6.44 14.37 -15.33
CA LYS A 121 5.83 15.69 -15.61
C LYS A 121 6.07 16.66 -14.45
N PRO A 122 6.23 17.97 -14.72
CA PRO A 122 6.38 18.98 -13.67
C PRO A 122 5.12 19.05 -12.81
N ILE A 123 5.28 18.91 -11.49
CA ILE A 123 4.19 18.95 -10.52
C ILE A 123 3.52 20.34 -10.54
N PRO A 124 2.18 20.45 -10.60
CA PRO A 124 1.50 21.73 -10.50
C PRO A 124 1.90 22.53 -9.25
N TYR A 125 2.10 23.86 -9.38
CA TYR A 125 2.65 24.71 -8.32
C TYR A 125 1.83 24.71 -7.01
N TRP A 126 0.50 24.60 -7.11
CA TRP A 126 -0.37 24.52 -5.94
C TRP A 126 -0.16 23.20 -5.17
N LEU A 127 0.08 22.10 -5.88
CA LEU A 127 0.33 20.78 -5.29
C LEU A 127 1.72 20.73 -4.64
N TYR A 128 2.70 21.38 -5.27
CA TYR A 128 4.04 21.60 -4.73
C TYR A 128 4.00 22.33 -3.37
N LYS A 129 3.20 23.40 -3.29
CA LYS A 129 3.02 24.19 -2.06
C LYS A 129 2.17 23.47 -1.00
N LEU A 130 1.14 22.73 -1.43
CA LEU A 130 0.26 21.97 -0.53
C LEU A 130 1.01 20.84 0.19
N HIS A 131 1.84 20.09 -0.52
CA HIS A 131 2.61 18.98 0.05
C HIS A 131 3.95 19.42 0.66
N GLY A 132 4.26 20.71 0.64
CA GLY A 132 5.47 21.25 1.27
C GLY A 132 6.77 20.86 0.58
N LEU A 133 6.76 20.45 -0.69
CA LEU A 133 7.97 20.08 -1.44
C LEU A 133 8.90 21.30 -1.69
N ASN A 134 8.43 22.51 -1.40
CA ASN A 134 9.20 23.75 -1.40
C ASN A 134 10.13 23.90 -0.20
N ILE A 135 10.00 23.02 0.80
CA ILE A 135 10.83 23.02 1.99
C ILE A 135 11.89 21.93 1.81
N SER A 136 13.15 22.33 1.80
CA SER A 136 14.29 21.42 1.75
C SER A 136 14.80 21.12 3.15
N TYR A 137 14.92 19.83 3.47
CA TYR A 137 15.54 19.34 4.70
C TYR A 137 16.87 18.69 4.35
N SER A 138 17.88 18.86 5.21
CA SER A 138 19.19 18.22 5.02
C SER A 138 19.44 17.20 6.13
N CYS A 139 20.09 16.09 5.78
CA CYS A 139 20.46 15.05 6.74
C CYS A 139 21.99 14.85 6.73
N GLU A 140 22.65 15.13 7.86
CA GLU A 140 24.11 15.06 8.01
C GLU A 140 24.60 13.60 7.99
N ILE A 141 23.87 12.69 8.65
CA ILE A 141 24.15 11.24 8.67
C ILE A 141 24.16 10.63 7.26
N CYS A 142 23.37 11.18 6.33
CA CYS A 142 23.34 10.77 4.93
C CYS A 142 24.37 11.48 4.04
N GLY A 143 25.31 12.23 4.62
CA GLY A 143 26.30 13.02 3.86
C GLY A 143 25.73 14.34 3.33
N ASN A 144 24.94 15.06 4.14
CA ASN A 144 24.27 16.32 3.80
C ASN A 144 23.36 16.24 2.57
N GLN A 145 22.74 15.09 2.35
CA GLN A 145 21.74 14.93 1.30
C GLN A 145 20.50 15.78 1.59
N ILE A 146 19.96 16.39 0.53
CA ILE A 146 18.82 17.29 0.61
C ILE A 146 17.55 16.55 0.17
N TYR A 147 16.59 16.46 1.08
CA TYR A 147 15.28 15.87 0.85
C TYR A 147 14.23 16.98 0.68
N LYS A 148 13.43 16.90 -0.38
CA LYS A 148 12.38 17.88 -0.67
C LYS A 148 11.06 17.44 -0.06
N GLY A 149 10.60 18.20 0.91
CA GLY A 149 9.33 18.03 1.59
C GLY A 149 9.35 17.07 2.78
N PRO A 150 8.39 17.22 3.71
CA PRO A 150 8.38 16.46 4.96
C PRO A 150 8.20 14.95 4.76
N LYS A 151 7.38 14.53 3.79
CA LYS A 151 7.09 13.10 3.56
C LYS A 151 8.32 12.32 3.08
N ALA A 152 9.06 12.87 2.12
CA ALA A 152 10.33 12.28 1.66
C ALA A 152 11.36 12.25 2.78
N PHE A 153 11.43 13.34 3.56
CA PHE A 153 12.29 13.41 4.73
C PHE A 153 11.83 12.51 5.90
N GLN A 154 10.60 12.00 5.95
CA GLN A 154 10.25 10.97 6.93
C GLN A 154 10.60 9.57 6.41
N LYS A 155 10.35 9.31 5.12
CA LYS A 155 10.67 8.01 4.50
C LYS A 155 12.17 7.71 4.54
N HIS A 156 13.02 8.73 4.43
CA HIS A 156 14.48 8.51 4.37
C HIS A 156 15.10 7.84 5.61
N PHE A 157 14.48 7.92 6.80
CA PHE A 157 15.00 7.27 8.00
C PHE A 157 15.04 5.73 7.88
N ASN A 158 14.12 5.17 7.08
CA ASN A 158 14.05 3.74 6.81
C ASN A 158 14.77 3.34 5.52
N GLU A 159 15.24 4.31 4.73
CA GLU A 159 15.99 4.02 3.51
C GLU A 159 17.36 3.41 3.83
N TRP A 160 17.88 2.66 2.85
CA TRP A 160 19.17 2.01 2.95
C TRP A 160 20.31 3.01 3.25
N ARG A 161 20.29 4.20 2.64
CA ARG A 161 21.34 5.21 2.82
C ARG A 161 21.47 5.67 4.28
N HIS A 162 20.34 5.96 4.93
CA HIS A 162 20.33 6.38 6.33
C HIS A 162 20.71 5.23 7.26
N SER A 163 20.15 4.04 7.02
CA SER A 163 20.50 2.82 7.74
C SER A 163 21.99 2.48 7.65
N HIS A 164 22.59 2.67 6.47
CA HIS A 164 24.01 2.49 6.24
C HIS A 164 24.84 3.55 6.97
N GLY A 165 24.44 4.82 6.92
CA GLY A 165 25.07 5.90 7.69
C GLY A 165 25.10 5.61 9.20
N MET A 166 23.97 5.16 9.76
CA MET A 166 23.87 4.75 11.17
C MET A 166 24.77 3.54 11.48
N ARG A 167 24.85 2.57 10.57
CA ARG A 167 25.75 1.41 10.71
C ARG A 167 27.23 1.82 10.74
N CYS A 168 27.63 2.78 9.91
CA CYS A 168 29.01 3.31 9.92
C CYS A 168 29.36 4.03 11.23
N LEU A 169 28.36 4.62 11.91
CA LEU A 169 28.52 5.19 13.24
C LEU A 169 28.50 4.15 14.37
N GLY A 170 28.20 2.88 14.06
CA GLY A 170 28.05 1.81 15.05
C GLY A 170 26.77 1.90 15.88
N ILE A 171 25.76 2.64 15.40
CA ILE A 171 24.47 2.82 16.08
C ILE A 171 23.41 1.97 15.36
N PRO A 172 22.60 1.16 16.09
CA PRO A 172 21.52 0.41 15.48
C PRO A 172 20.38 1.35 15.03
N ASN A 173 19.93 1.22 13.77
CA ASN A 173 18.80 2.00 13.25
C ASN A 173 17.49 1.49 13.87
N THR A 174 17.05 2.15 14.95
CA THR A 174 15.82 1.84 15.70
C THR A 174 14.94 3.08 15.75
N ALA A 175 13.65 2.90 16.09
CA ALA A 175 12.69 4.01 16.18
C ALA A 175 13.10 5.14 17.16
N HIS A 176 14.00 4.86 18.12
CA HIS A 176 14.56 5.87 19.02
C HIS A 176 15.34 6.98 18.28
N PHE A 177 15.88 6.67 17.10
CA PHE A 177 16.67 7.60 16.29
C PHE A 177 15.86 8.28 15.20
N ALA A 178 14.53 8.12 15.19
CA ALA A 178 13.67 8.85 14.27
C ALA A 178 13.83 10.37 14.45
N ASN A 179 13.86 11.11 13.36
CA ASN A 179 14.04 12.58 13.33
C ASN A 179 15.44 13.10 13.69
N ILE A 180 16.44 12.24 13.88
CA ILE A 180 17.81 12.68 14.18
C ILE A 180 18.60 12.82 12.89
N THR A 181 19.03 14.04 12.58
CA THR A 181 19.82 14.34 11.39
C THR A 181 21.30 14.53 11.67
N HIS A 182 21.64 15.06 12.84
CA HIS A 182 22.99 15.42 13.24
C HIS A 182 23.73 14.24 13.83
N ILE A 183 25.00 14.07 13.42
CA ILE A 183 25.83 12.94 13.88
C ILE A 183 26.11 13.06 15.38
N LYS A 184 26.37 14.28 15.87
CA LYS A 184 26.62 14.54 17.29
C LYS A 184 25.44 14.14 18.17
N ASP A 185 24.24 14.53 17.79
CA ASP A 185 23.02 14.25 18.55
C ASP A 185 22.72 12.75 18.59
N ALA A 186 22.98 12.03 17.48
CA ALA A 186 22.85 10.58 17.43
C ALA A 186 23.81 9.88 18.40
N LEU A 187 25.08 10.32 18.45
CA LEU A 187 26.08 9.77 19.36
C LEU A 187 25.74 10.06 20.83
N ASP A 188 25.30 11.28 21.14
CA ASP A 188 24.92 11.68 22.50
C ASP A 188 23.71 10.89 23.00
N LEU A 189 22.71 10.67 22.13
CA LEU A 189 21.56 9.83 22.46
C LEU A 189 21.97 8.37 22.65
N TRP A 190 22.81 7.84 21.77
CA TRP A 190 23.28 6.46 21.87
C TRP A 190 24.07 6.20 23.15
N ASN A 191 24.95 7.12 23.54
CA ASN A 191 25.71 7.02 24.79
C ASN A 191 24.80 7.03 26.02
N LYS A 192 23.73 7.84 26.02
CA LYS A 192 22.72 7.86 27.09
C LYS A 192 21.98 6.53 27.17
N ILE A 193 21.45 6.04 26.05
CA ILE A 193 20.71 4.77 25.99
C ILE A 193 21.60 3.59 26.40
N LYS A 194 22.85 3.57 25.94
CA LYS A 194 23.82 2.55 26.30
C LYS A 194 24.09 2.55 27.81
N GLY A 195 24.32 3.71 28.41
CA GLY A 195 24.54 3.83 29.85
C GLY A 195 23.32 3.43 30.69
N GLU A 196 22.10 3.76 30.23
CA GLU A 196 20.87 3.32 30.90
C GLU A 196 20.68 1.80 30.80
N LYS A 197 20.94 1.22 29.63
CA LYS A 197 20.86 -0.22 29.41
C LYS A 197 21.91 -1.00 30.21
N GLU A 198 23.12 -0.46 30.34
CA GLU A 198 24.17 -1.04 31.19
C GLU A 198 23.79 -1.01 32.67
N ARG A 199 23.10 0.04 33.14
CA ARG A 199 22.59 0.10 34.52
C ARG A 199 21.42 -0.84 34.78
N GLN A 200 20.56 -1.06 33.79
CA GLN A 200 19.44 -1.99 33.91
C GLN A 200 19.87 -3.45 33.74
N ARG A 201 21.07 -3.70 33.23
CA ARG A 201 21.59 -5.04 33.05
C ARG A 201 21.99 -5.60 34.41
N TRP A 202 21.21 -6.57 34.89
CA TRP A 202 21.50 -7.31 36.11
C TRP A 202 22.93 -7.87 36.08
N ASN A 203 23.71 -7.51 37.09
CA ASN A 203 25.07 -7.94 37.26
C ASN A 203 25.16 -8.89 38.47
N PRO A 204 25.41 -10.20 38.25
CA PRO A 204 25.49 -11.17 39.35
C PRO A 204 26.49 -10.80 40.45
N ASP A 205 27.57 -10.09 40.12
CA ASP A 205 28.58 -9.74 41.12
C ASP A 205 28.13 -8.63 42.07
N LEU A 206 27.18 -7.78 41.64
CA LEU A 206 26.69 -6.62 42.38
C LEU A 206 25.27 -6.81 42.92
N ASP A 207 24.41 -7.45 42.12
CA ASP A 207 22.96 -7.54 42.36
C ASP A 207 22.53 -8.91 42.91
N GLU A 208 23.43 -9.91 42.98
CA GLU A 208 23.15 -11.21 43.60
C GLU A 208 23.41 -11.14 45.10
N GLU A 209 22.33 -11.25 45.88
CA GLU A 209 22.33 -11.18 47.34
C GLU A 209 22.26 -12.59 47.95
N PHE A 210 23.13 -12.86 48.92
CA PHE A 210 23.17 -14.09 49.71
C PHE A 210 22.86 -13.77 51.17
N GLU A 211 22.11 -14.66 51.82
CA GLU A 211 21.81 -14.58 53.25
C GLU A 211 22.81 -15.45 54.03
N ASP A 212 23.38 -14.89 55.10
CA ASP A 212 24.24 -15.64 56.03
C ASP A 212 23.45 -16.45 57.06
N SER A 213 24.16 -17.25 57.87
CA SER A 213 23.57 -18.07 58.94
C SER A 213 22.92 -17.25 60.06
N ALA A 214 23.19 -15.94 60.13
CA ALA A 214 22.62 -14.99 61.07
C ALA A 214 21.49 -14.13 60.46
N GLY A 215 21.14 -14.33 59.18
CA GLY A 215 20.11 -13.58 58.47
C GLY A 215 20.55 -12.24 57.88
N ASN A 216 21.86 -11.95 57.82
CA ASN A 216 22.35 -10.73 57.16
C ASN A 216 22.46 -10.95 55.66
N VAL A 217 22.03 -9.93 54.90
CA VAL A 217 22.09 -9.93 53.44
C VAL A 217 23.40 -9.30 52.98
N VAL A 218 24.18 -10.04 52.20
CA VAL A 218 25.47 -9.62 51.66
C VAL A 218 25.58 -9.93 50.18
N THR A 219 26.35 -9.15 49.42
CA THR A 219 26.60 -9.44 48.00
C THR A 219 27.39 -10.74 47.85
N ARG A 220 27.22 -11.44 46.72
CA ARG A 220 27.93 -12.68 46.41
C ARG A 220 29.43 -12.63 46.70
N LYS A 221 30.10 -11.58 46.23
CA LYS A 221 31.55 -11.43 46.41
C LYS A 221 31.93 -11.37 47.89
N MET A 222 31.18 -10.59 48.66
CA MET A 222 31.39 -10.46 50.10
C MET A 222 31.14 -11.79 50.82
N TYR A 223 30.09 -12.50 50.42
CA TYR A 223 29.78 -13.83 50.95
C TYR A 223 30.89 -14.84 50.65
N GLU A 224 31.37 -14.92 49.41
CA GLU A 224 32.46 -15.81 49.02
C GLU A 224 33.78 -15.47 49.75
N ASP A 225 34.09 -14.19 49.93
CA ASP A 225 35.29 -13.73 50.64
C ASP A 225 35.21 -14.04 52.14
N LEU A 226 34.06 -13.77 52.79
CA LEU A 226 33.82 -14.14 54.19
C LEU A 226 33.89 -15.66 54.39
N LYS A 227 33.36 -16.44 53.44
CA LYS A 227 33.39 -17.91 53.48
C LYS A 227 34.82 -18.44 53.35
N ARG A 228 35.64 -17.84 52.47
CA ARG A 228 37.06 -18.18 52.34
C ARG A 228 37.87 -17.85 53.60
N GLN A 229 37.49 -16.79 54.31
CA GLN A 229 38.10 -16.38 55.57
C GLN A 229 37.59 -17.19 56.78
N GLY A 230 36.54 -18.01 56.61
CA GLY A 230 35.94 -18.80 57.68
C GLY A 230 35.09 -17.98 58.66
N LEU A 231 34.53 -16.86 58.20
CA LEU A 231 33.76 -15.88 59.00
C LEU A 231 32.23 -16.02 58.82
N LEU A 232 31.76 -17.10 58.20
CA LEU A 232 30.35 -17.39 57.89
C LEU A 232 29.89 -18.74 58.45
#